data_AF-M7NQE2-F1
#
_entry.id   AF-M7NQE2-F1
#
_cell.length_a   1.000
_cell.length_b   1.000
_cell.length_c   1.000
_cell.angle_alpha   90.00
_cell.angle_beta   90.00
_cell.angle_gamma   90.00
#
_symmetry.space_group_name_H-M   'P 1'
#
loop_
_entity.id
_entity.type
_entity.pdbx_description
1 polymer ?
#
loop_
_entity_poly.entity_id
_entity_poly.type
_entity_poly.pdbx_seq_one_letter_code
_entity_poly.pdbx_strand_id
1 'polypeptide(L)'
;MENLESLESNNQYLSIDNNQEKVFETCLDLAKKARQQCHQLLQSYPIDSKAKTHLMTLITRLRAANRAAYLEARTSKQETQRSRQSLDQKYVQLQNLYYEQQHILTTIKACETFPTTYDSLSMISEEEFLALHPNLNNATDQHILMLARLSYEKKERENLEKIRRDLLKQKSELISQNKTHKEELEALDSQLKNFIRNAEPLQEFMKKY
;
A
#
# COMPACT_ATOMS: atom_id res chain seq x y z
N MET A 1 13.26 -26.01 -5.60
CA MET A 1 12.26 -27.10 -5.63
C MET A 1 12.75 -28.36 -4.90
N GLU A 2 13.78 -28.29 -4.05
CA GLU A 2 14.44 -29.50 -3.48
C GLU A 2 14.17 -29.75 -1.98
N ASN A 3 13.21 -29.07 -1.36
CA ASN A 3 12.96 -29.22 0.10
C ASN A 3 11.61 -29.87 0.45
N LEU A 4 10.92 -30.49 -0.51
CA LEU A 4 9.64 -31.18 -0.26
C LEU A 4 9.80 -32.68 0.01
N GLU A 5 10.88 -33.32 -0.44
CA GLU A 5 11.11 -34.76 -0.28
C GLU A 5 11.59 -35.17 1.13
N SER A 6 12.06 -34.23 1.95
CA SER A 6 12.52 -34.54 3.32
C SER A 6 11.41 -34.64 4.37
N LEU A 7 10.15 -34.37 4.01
CA LEU A 7 9.00 -34.45 4.91
C LEU A 7 8.29 -35.81 4.90
N GLU A 8 8.55 -36.67 3.92
CA GLU A 8 7.90 -37.99 3.80
C GLU A 8 8.55 -39.08 4.67
N SER A 9 9.73 -38.83 5.25
CA SER A 9 10.52 -39.85 5.94
C SER A 9 10.16 -40.09 7.41
N ASN A 10 9.23 -39.33 7.99
CA ASN A 10 8.80 -39.48 9.39
C ASN A 10 7.29 -39.77 9.47
N ASN A 11 6.87 -40.87 8.84
CA ASN A 11 5.50 -41.38 8.91
C ASN A 11 5.20 -42.05 10.28
N GLN A 12 5.35 -41.28 11.35
CA GLN A 12 4.89 -41.64 12.69
C GLN A 12 3.36 -41.79 12.72
N TYR A 13 2.65 -41.13 11.81
CA TYR A 13 1.20 -41.24 11.62
C TYR A 13 0.74 -42.66 11.21
N LEU A 14 1.41 -43.31 10.24
CA LEU A 14 1.06 -44.66 9.82
C LEU A 14 1.25 -45.73 10.92
N SER A 15 2.23 -45.56 11.81
CA SER A 15 2.45 -46.52 12.91
C SER A 15 1.47 -46.33 14.07
N ILE A 16 1.00 -45.10 14.29
CA ILE A 16 -0.05 -44.78 15.26
C ILE A 16 -1.42 -45.30 14.78
N ASP A 17 -1.76 -45.08 13.51
CA ASP A 17 -3.01 -45.58 12.90
C ASP A 17 -3.10 -47.11 12.99
N ASN A 18 -2.00 -47.81 12.70
CA ASN A 18 -1.91 -49.28 12.81
C ASN A 18 -2.10 -49.82 14.23
N ASN A 19 -1.84 -49.03 15.28
CA ASN A 19 -2.05 -49.45 16.67
C ASN A 19 -3.45 -49.08 17.16
N GLN A 20 -3.97 -47.92 16.75
CA GLN A 20 -5.34 -47.49 17.01
C GLN A 20 -6.34 -48.49 16.43
N GLU A 21 -6.18 -48.85 15.16
CA GLU A 21 -7.02 -49.84 14.48
C GLU A 21 -7.05 -51.18 15.22
N LYS A 22 -5.90 -51.66 15.70
CA LYS A 22 -5.81 -52.91 16.48
C LYS A 22 -6.59 -52.86 17.80
N VAL A 23 -6.63 -51.71 18.49
CA VAL A 23 -7.40 -51.58 19.75
C VAL A 23 -8.90 -51.61 19.46
N PHE A 24 -9.36 -50.98 18.38
CA PHE A 24 -10.76 -51.05 17.96
C PHE A 24 -11.15 -52.45 17.47
N GLU A 25 -10.30 -53.10 16.68
CA GLU A 25 -10.51 -54.48 16.21
C GLU A 25 -10.60 -55.47 17.37
N THR A 26 -9.69 -55.38 18.34
CA THR A 26 -9.73 -56.25 19.53
C THR A 26 -10.98 -56.05 20.38
N CYS A 27 -11.46 -54.81 20.53
CA CYS A 27 -12.72 -54.52 21.21
C CYS A 27 -13.92 -55.14 20.48
N LEU A 28 -13.94 -55.03 19.15
CA LEU A 28 -15.01 -55.55 18.29
C LEU A 28 -15.03 -57.09 18.27
N ASP A 29 -13.86 -57.72 18.28
CA ASP A 29 -13.73 -59.17 18.38
C ASP A 29 -14.16 -59.71 19.74
N LEU A 30 -13.82 -59.01 20.83
CA LEU A 30 -14.30 -59.35 22.18
C LEU A 30 -15.81 -59.19 22.30
N ALA A 31 -16.39 -58.17 21.68
CA ALA A 31 -17.84 -57.97 21.63
C ALA A 31 -18.55 -59.12 20.89
N LYS A 32 -18.01 -59.54 19.73
CA LYS A 32 -18.51 -60.69 18.96
C LYS A 32 -18.45 -61.98 19.80
N LYS A 33 -17.31 -62.25 20.45
CA LYS A 33 -17.13 -63.44 21.31
C LYS A 33 -18.08 -63.44 22.50
N ALA A 34 -18.21 -62.31 23.20
CA ALA A 34 -19.15 -62.19 24.32
C ALA A 34 -20.61 -62.42 23.87
N ARG A 35 -21.01 -61.87 22.71
CA ARG A 35 -22.34 -62.07 22.14
C ARG A 35 -22.60 -63.54 21.77
N GLN A 36 -21.65 -64.21 21.13
CA GLN A 36 -21.76 -65.62 20.78
C GLN A 36 -21.94 -66.49 22.03
N GLN A 37 -21.21 -66.22 23.11
CA GLN A 37 -21.36 -66.95 24.36
C GLN A 37 -22.68 -66.69 25.07
N CYS A 38 -23.21 -65.46 25.04
CA CYS A 38 -24.57 -65.19 25.50
C CYS A 38 -25.59 -66.04 24.73
N HIS A 39 -25.48 -66.15 23.40
CA HIS A 39 -26.38 -66.96 22.59
C HIS A 39 -26.29 -68.45 22.91
N GLN A 40 -25.08 -68.99 23.10
CA GLN A 40 -24.86 -70.38 23.48
C GLN A 40 -25.47 -70.70 24.86
N LEU A 41 -25.28 -69.81 25.84
CA LEU A 41 -25.85 -69.94 27.18
C LEU A 41 -27.38 -69.89 27.21
N LEU A 42 -28.00 -69.15 26.29
CA LEU A 42 -29.46 -69.11 26.12
C LEU A 42 -30.02 -70.40 25.51
N GLN A 43 -29.21 -71.16 24.77
CA GLN A 43 -29.62 -72.40 24.10
C GLN A 43 -29.39 -73.66 24.95
N SER A 44 -28.43 -73.64 25.88
CA SER A 44 -28.11 -74.78 26.76
C SER A 44 -28.77 -74.65 28.14
N TYR A 45 -29.74 -75.53 28.45
CA TYR A 45 -30.28 -75.69 29.80
C TYR A 45 -30.02 -77.11 30.32
N PRO A 46 -29.49 -77.30 31.55
CA PRO A 46 -29.17 -76.32 32.59
C PRO A 46 -27.85 -75.56 32.34
N ILE A 47 -27.73 -74.35 32.87
CA ILE A 47 -26.57 -73.47 32.65
C ILE A 47 -25.40 -73.89 33.55
N ASP A 48 -24.26 -74.26 32.95
CA ASP A 48 -23.01 -74.56 33.66
C ASP A 48 -22.43 -73.30 34.35
N SER A 49 -22.01 -73.45 35.61
CA SER A 49 -21.36 -72.40 36.42
C SER A 49 -20.06 -71.90 35.76
N LYS A 50 -19.31 -72.80 35.10
CA LYS A 50 -18.07 -72.44 34.38
C LYS A 50 -18.33 -71.55 33.16
N ALA A 51 -19.44 -71.76 32.47
CA ALA A 51 -19.81 -70.94 31.32
C ALA A 51 -20.25 -69.53 31.76
N LYS A 52 -20.88 -69.40 32.93
CA LYS A 52 -21.18 -68.09 33.54
C LYS A 52 -19.93 -67.31 33.94
N THR A 53 -18.96 -67.96 34.57
CA THR A 53 -17.70 -67.29 34.94
C THR A 53 -16.92 -66.88 33.69
N HIS A 54 -16.89 -67.71 32.65
CA HIS A 54 -16.26 -67.38 31.38
C HIS A 54 -16.90 -66.16 30.70
N LEU A 55 -18.24 -66.08 30.64
CA LEU A 55 -18.94 -64.90 30.14
C LEU A 55 -18.57 -63.64 30.93
N MET A 56 -18.54 -63.75 32.27
CA MET A 56 -18.19 -62.61 33.13
C MET A 56 -16.75 -62.12 32.85
N THR A 57 -15.80 -63.02 32.61
CA THR A 57 -14.43 -62.65 32.21
C THR A 57 -14.35 -61.98 30.83
N LEU A 58 -15.19 -62.39 29.87
CA LEU A 58 -15.27 -61.73 28.58
C LEU A 58 -15.85 -60.33 28.69
N ILE A 59 -16.87 -60.14 29.53
CA ILE A 59 -17.49 -58.83 29.78
C ILE A 59 -16.52 -57.87 30.47
N THR A 60 -15.74 -58.32 31.46
CA THR A 60 -14.73 -57.47 32.10
C THR A 60 -13.62 -57.07 31.12
N ARG A 61 -13.16 -58.01 30.29
CA ARG A 61 -12.18 -57.73 29.23
C ARG A 61 -12.72 -56.78 28.17
N LEU A 62 -13.98 -56.92 27.76
CA LEU A 62 -14.65 -56.01 26.83
C LEU A 62 -14.75 -54.59 27.39
N ARG A 63 -15.12 -54.44 28.67
CA ARG A 63 -15.16 -53.13 29.33
C ARG A 63 -13.78 -52.46 29.36
N ALA A 64 -12.73 -53.22 29.63
CA ALA A 64 -11.36 -52.73 29.61
C ALA A 64 -10.93 -52.29 28.19
N ALA A 65 -11.21 -53.11 27.17
CA ALA A 65 -10.91 -52.79 25.78
C ALA A 65 -11.68 -51.55 25.27
N ASN A 66 -12.97 -51.44 25.62
CA ASN A 66 -13.79 -50.25 25.28
C ASN A 66 -13.23 -48.98 25.95
N ARG A 67 -12.81 -49.06 27.22
CA ARG A 67 -12.18 -47.93 27.89
C ARG A 67 -10.87 -47.52 27.21
N ALA A 68 -10.05 -48.48 26.80
CA ALA A 68 -8.80 -48.20 26.08
C ALA A 68 -9.09 -47.49 24.74
N ALA A 69 -10.00 -48.04 23.93
CA ALA A 69 -10.43 -47.47 22.65
C ALA A 69 -10.99 -46.04 22.79
N TYR A 70 -11.81 -45.79 23.83
CA TYR A 70 -12.36 -44.46 24.10
C TYR A 70 -11.28 -43.44 24.49
N LEU A 71 -10.32 -43.84 25.34
CA LEU A 71 -9.23 -42.97 25.75
C LEU A 71 -8.34 -42.62 24.56
N GLU A 72 -8.06 -43.59 23.69
CA GLU A 72 -7.26 -43.41 22.49
C GLU A 72 -7.92 -42.50 21.45
N ALA A 73 -9.23 -42.68 21.21
CA ALA A 73 -10.00 -41.74 20.38
C ALA A 73 -9.95 -40.31 20.94
N ARG A 74 -10.01 -40.18 22.27
CA ARG A 74 -9.94 -38.88 22.94
C ARG A 74 -8.54 -38.26 22.83
N THR A 75 -7.46 -39.02 22.98
CA THR A 75 -6.09 -38.50 22.84
C THR A 75 -5.80 -38.09 21.40
N SER A 76 -6.17 -38.91 20.41
CA SER A 76 -6.03 -38.58 18.99
C SER A 76 -6.79 -37.30 18.62
N LYS A 77 -8.02 -37.13 19.12
CA LYS A 77 -8.78 -35.88 18.97
C LYS A 77 -8.08 -34.67 19.60
N GLN A 78 -7.43 -34.84 20.75
CA GLN A 78 -6.71 -33.75 21.41
C GLN A 78 -5.42 -33.38 20.68
N GLU A 79 -4.68 -34.36 20.16
CA GLU A 79 -3.44 -34.15 19.42
C GLU A 79 -3.68 -33.45 18.08
N THR A 80 -4.70 -33.89 17.33
CA THR A 80 -5.14 -33.24 16.10
C THR A 80 -5.62 -31.81 16.37
N GLN A 81 -6.38 -31.59 17.44
CA GLN A 81 -6.82 -30.26 17.84
C GLN A 81 -5.65 -29.33 18.20
N ARG A 82 -4.63 -29.83 18.92
CA ARG A 82 -3.41 -29.05 19.25
C ARG A 82 -2.64 -28.67 18.00
N SER A 83 -2.46 -29.62 17.08
CA SER A 83 -1.77 -29.40 15.81
C SER A 83 -2.51 -28.36 14.96
N ARG A 84 -3.85 -28.45 14.91
CA ARG A 84 -4.70 -27.45 14.23
C ARG A 84 -4.56 -26.06 14.85
N GLN A 85 -4.62 -25.95 16.18
CA GLN A 85 -4.44 -24.66 16.86
C GLN A 85 -3.06 -24.04 16.59
N SER A 86 -2.01 -24.86 16.52
CA SER A 86 -0.68 -24.38 16.16
C SER A 86 -0.63 -23.85 14.73
N LEU A 87 -1.25 -24.55 13.78
CA LEU A 87 -1.39 -24.10 12.39
C LEU A 87 -2.16 -22.77 12.32
N ASP A 88 -3.30 -22.68 12.99
CA ASP A 88 -4.14 -21.48 13.01
C ASP A 88 -3.35 -20.25 13.52
N GLN A 89 -2.54 -20.43 14.57
CA GLN A 89 -1.65 -19.37 15.07
C GLN A 89 -0.62 -18.93 14.03
N LYS A 90 0.01 -19.89 13.32
CA LYS A 90 0.95 -19.59 12.25
C LYS A 90 0.29 -18.90 11.06
N TYR A 91 -0.93 -19.28 10.73
CA TYR A 91 -1.71 -18.66 9.67
C TYR A 91 -2.01 -17.18 9.97
N VAL A 92 -2.39 -16.87 11.22
CA VAL A 92 -2.58 -15.48 11.64
C VAL A 92 -1.28 -14.68 11.56
N GLN A 93 -0.15 -15.27 11.99
CA GLN A 93 1.17 -14.62 11.87
C GLN A 93 1.54 -14.32 10.41
N LEU A 94 1.30 -15.28 9.51
CA LEU A 94 1.54 -15.10 8.08
C LEU A 94 0.66 -13.99 7.49
N GLN A 95 -0.61 -13.93 7.88
CA GLN A 95 -1.52 -12.88 7.44
C GLN A 95 -1.03 -11.49 7.88
N ASN A 96 -0.53 -11.36 9.11
CA ASN A 96 0.06 -10.10 9.59
C ASN A 96 1.25 -9.67 8.72
N LEU A 97 2.13 -10.60 8.35
CA LEU A 97 3.27 -10.29 7.47
C LEU A 97 2.83 -9.85 6.06
N TYR A 98 1.78 -10.46 5.51
CA TYR A 98 1.22 -10.00 4.22
C TYR A 98 0.67 -8.59 4.30
N TYR A 99 -0.01 -8.24 5.41
CA TYR A 99 -0.47 -6.88 5.64
C TYR A 99 0.69 -5.89 5.75
N GLU A 100 1.74 -6.23 6.50
CA GLU A 100 2.93 -5.39 6.63
C GLU A 100 3.61 -5.18 5.26
N GLN A 101 3.78 -6.25 4.48
CA GLN A 101 4.35 -6.15 3.14
C GLN A 101 3.52 -5.22 2.24
N GLN A 102 2.20 -5.42 2.20
CA GLN A 102 1.32 -4.60 1.37
C GLN A 102 1.31 -3.14 1.83
N HIS A 103 1.32 -2.89 3.13
CA HIS A 103 1.43 -1.55 3.69
C HIS A 103 2.73 -0.88 3.24
N ILE A 104 3.88 -1.54 3.42
CA ILE A 104 5.19 -1.02 3.00
C ILE A 104 5.20 -0.72 1.49
N LEU A 105 4.74 -1.63 0.65
CA LEU A 105 4.67 -1.41 -0.80
C LEU A 105 3.78 -0.23 -1.18
N THR A 106 2.66 -0.05 -0.48
CA THR A 106 1.76 1.09 -0.69
C THR A 106 2.45 2.39 -0.29
N THR A 107 3.17 2.40 0.85
CA THR A 107 3.93 3.58 1.28
C THR A 107 5.07 3.92 0.33
N ILE A 108 5.80 2.93 -0.19
CA ILE A 108 6.86 3.14 -1.19
C ILE A 108 6.27 3.79 -2.44
N LYS A 109 5.17 3.23 -2.98
CA LYS A 109 4.49 3.82 -4.15
C LYS A 109 4.00 5.24 -3.87
N ALA A 110 3.47 5.52 -2.68
CA ALA A 110 3.06 6.87 -2.30
C ALA A 110 4.26 7.84 -2.24
N CYS A 111 5.42 7.39 -1.77
CA CYS A 111 6.66 8.16 -1.77
C CYS A 111 7.23 8.36 -3.18
N GLU A 112 7.19 7.35 -4.04
CA GLU A 112 7.67 7.43 -5.44
C GLU A 112 6.81 8.35 -6.29
N THR A 113 5.49 8.31 -6.10
CA THR A 113 4.52 9.15 -6.82
C THR A 113 4.31 10.50 -6.17
N PHE A 114 5.05 10.82 -5.10
CA PHE A 114 4.91 12.08 -4.40
C PHE A 114 5.20 13.23 -5.39
N PRO A 115 4.20 14.07 -5.71
CA PRO A 115 4.38 15.11 -6.71
C PRO A 115 5.36 16.13 -6.15
N THR A 116 6.51 16.27 -6.80
CA THR A 116 7.46 17.32 -6.42
C THR A 116 7.13 18.60 -7.19
N THR A 117 7.30 19.76 -6.56
CA THR A 117 7.10 21.05 -7.24
C THR A 117 7.97 21.17 -8.50
N TYR A 118 9.11 20.48 -8.52
CA TYR A 118 10.05 20.41 -9.63
C TYR A 118 9.44 19.75 -10.88
N ASP A 119 8.58 18.73 -10.74
CA ASP A 119 8.00 18.00 -11.88
C ASP A 119 7.10 18.87 -12.76
N SER A 120 6.56 19.95 -12.20
CA SER A 120 5.71 20.92 -12.90
C SER A 120 6.45 22.18 -13.37
N LEU A 121 7.75 22.30 -13.08
CA LEU A 121 8.51 23.50 -13.35
C LEU A 121 9.01 23.50 -14.81
N SER A 122 8.56 24.46 -15.61
CA SER A 122 9.12 24.68 -16.94
C SER A 122 10.53 25.27 -16.81
N MET A 123 11.54 24.51 -17.23
CA MET A 123 12.95 24.93 -17.27
C MET A 123 13.54 24.64 -18.63
N ILE A 124 14.55 25.41 -19.01
CA ILE A 124 15.40 25.20 -20.20
C ILE A 124 15.89 23.75 -20.22
N SER A 125 15.83 23.06 -21.35
CA SER A 125 16.23 21.64 -21.45
C SER A 125 17.69 21.40 -21.00
N GLU A 126 18.03 20.17 -20.65
CA GLU A 126 19.40 19.85 -20.22
C GLU A 126 20.42 20.12 -21.33
N GLU A 127 20.08 19.81 -22.58
CA GLU A 127 20.92 20.05 -23.76
C GLU A 127 21.25 21.55 -23.94
N GLU A 128 20.24 22.40 -23.84
CA GLU A 128 20.40 23.86 -23.94
C GLU A 128 21.23 24.42 -22.78
N PHE A 129 21.04 23.91 -21.56
CA PHE A 129 21.83 24.32 -20.39
C PHE A 129 23.31 23.93 -20.54
N LEU A 130 23.61 22.72 -21.01
CA LEU A 130 24.97 22.25 -21.23
C LEU A 130 25.67 23.01 -22.36
N ALA A 131 24.93 23.45 -23.39
CA ALA A 131 25.47 24.32 -24.44
C ALA A 131 25.92 25.68 -23.89
N LEU A 132 25.20 26.23 -22.92
CA LEU A 132 25.55 27.50 -22.25
C LEU A 132 26.66 27.34 -21.21
N HIS A 133 26.74 26.16 -20.57
CA HIS A 133 27.70 25.88 -19.50
C HIS A 133 28.50 24.58 -19.77
N PRO A 134 29.40 24.58 -20.78
CA PRO A 134 30.16 23.39 -21.17
C PRO A 134 31.11 22.89 -20.07
N ASN A 135 31.46 23.73 -19.09
CA ASN A 135 32.32 23.35 -17.96
C ASN A 135 31.67 22.32 -17.02
N LEU A 136 30.34 22.19 -17.06
CA LEU A 136 29.58 21.25 -16.21
C LEU A 136 29.34 19.90 -16.90
N ASN A 137 29.75 19.72 -18.16
CA ASN A 137 29.61 18.46 -18.91
C ASN A 137 30.32 17.26 -18.24
N ASN A 138 31.32 17.53 -17.39
CA ASN A 138 32.11 16.49 -16.73
C ASN A 138 31.57 16.10 -15.34
N ALA A 139 30.43 16.66 -14.91
CA ALA A 139 29.84 16.31 -13.63
C ALA A 139 29.20 14.92 -13.70
N THR A 140 29.82 13.93 -13.04
CA THR A 140 29.33 12.54 -12.97
C THR A 140 27.99 12.42 -12.23
N ASP A 141 27.67 13.38 -11.35
CA ASP A 141 26.45 13.35 -10.53
C ASP A 141 25.32 14.19 -11.14
N GLN A 142 24.25 13.51 -11.56
CA GLN A 142 23.01 14.12 -12.09
C GLN A 142 22.37 15.11 -11.10
N HIS A 143 22.42 14.82 -9.79
CA HIS A 143 21.87 15.71 -8.78
C HIS A 143 22.59 17.05 -8.72
N ILE A 144 23.93 17.05 -8.85
CA ILE A 144 24.72 18.29 -8.84
C ILE A 144 24.42 19.13 -10.08
N LEU A 145 24.31 18.48 -11.25
CA LEU A 145 23.90 19.14 -12.49
C LEU A 145 22.51 19.78 -12.33
N MET A 146 21.58 19.09 -11.67
CA MET A 146 20.23 19.60 -11.43
C MET A 146 20.22 20.85 -10.54
N LEU A 147 20.99 20.84 -9.45
CA LEU A 147 21.12 22.00 -8.57
C LEU A 147 21.73 23.20 -9.31
N ALA A 148 22.74 22.98 -10.15
CA ALA A 148 23.33 24.02 -10.97
C ALA A 148 22.29 24.63 -11.92
N ARG A 149 21.53 23.79 -12.63
CA ARG A 149 20.44 24.22 -13.52
C ARG A 149 19.38 25.04 -12.80
N LEU A 150 18.94 24.60 -11.62
CA LEU A 150 17.98 25.34 -10.78
C LEU A 150 18.52 26.71 -10.33
N SER A 151 19.80 26.77 -9.96
CA SER A 151 20.44 28.02 -9.53
C SER A 151 20.53 29.04 -10.67
N TYR A 152 20.81 28.55 -11.89
CA TYR A 152 20.87 29.35 -13.09
C TYR A 152 19.48 29.91 -13.46
N GLU A 153 18.47 29.06 -13.52
CA GLU A 153 17.08 29.45 -13.78
C GLU A 153 16.56 30.49 -12.77
N LYS A 154 16.88 30.30 -11.49
CA LYS A 154 16.54 31.28 -10.45
C LYS A 154 17.16 32.65 -10.76
N LYS A 155 18.45 32.68 -11.09
CA LYS A 155 19.17 33.92 -11.41
C LYS A 155 18.59 34.61 -12.66
N GLU A 156 18.27 33.84 -13.70
CA GLU A 156 17.66 34.37 -14.91
C GLU A 156 16.27 34.96 -14.65
N ARG A 157 15.44 34.27 -13.86
CA ARG A 157 14.13 34.79 -13.47
C ARG A 157 14.23 36.07 -12.63
N GLU A 158 15.18 36.14 -11.70
CA GLU A 158 15.43 37.37 -10.93
C GLU A 158 15.87 38.54 -11.84
N ASN A 159 16.68 38.27 -12.86
CA ASN A 159 17.08 39.27 -13.84
C ASN A 159 15.89 39.75 -14.68
N LEU A 160 15.08 38.83 -15.20
CA LEU A 160 13.87 39.15 -15.98
C LEU A 160 12.86 39.94 -15.14
N GLU A 161 12.72 39.62 -13.86
CA GLU A 161 11.83 40.35 -12.95
C GLU A 161 12.32 41.78 -12.69
N LYS A 162 13.65 41.97 -12.52
CA LYS A 162 14.25 43.31 -12.42
C LYS A 162 13.97 44.13 -13.69
N ILE A 163 14.24 43.56 -14.87
CA ILE A 163 13.98 44.21 -16.16
C ILE A 163 12.49 44.56 -16.30
N ARG A 164 11.60 43.63 -15.95
CA ARG A 164 10.15 43.87 -15.95
C ARG A 164 9.78 45.04 -15.03
N ARG A 165 10.33 45.08 -13.81
CA ARG A 165 10.07 46.18 -12.84
C ARG A 165 10.53 47.52 -13.38
N ASP A 166 11.70 47.57 -14.00
CA ASP A 166 12.24 48.81 -14.57
C ASP A 166 11.45 49.27 -15.78
N LEU A 167 11.03 48.36 -16.67
CA LEU A 167 10.14 48.68 -17.80
C LEU A 167 8.77 49.17 -17.33
N LEU A 168 8.22 48.60 -16.24
CA LEU A 168 6.95 49.06 -15.67
C LEU A 168 7.06 50.49 -15.09
N LYS A 169 8.20 50.82 -14.46
CA LYS A 169 8.47 52.19 -13.99
C LYS A 169 8.54 53.17 -15.17
N GLN A 170 9.35 52.86 -16.19
CA GLN A 170 9.45 53.69 -17.40
C GLN A 170 8.08 53.88 -18.07
N LYS A 171 7.28 52.81 -18.17
CA LYS A 171 5.91 52.89 -18.68
C LYS A 171 5.05 53.84 -17.85
N SER A 172 5.11 53.76 -16.52
CA SER A 172 4.32 54.64 -15.64
C SER A 172 4.75 56.10 -15.75
N GLU A 173 6.05 56.36 -15.86
CA GLU A 173 6.61 57.71 -16.06
C GLU A 173 6.15 58.30 -17.39
N LEU A 174 6.25 57.53 -18.48
CA LEU A 174 5.78 57.96 -19.80
C LEU A 174 4.27 58.20 -19.84
N ILE A 175 3.47 57.40 -19.12
CA ILE A 175 2.02 57.64 -19.00
C ILE A 175 1.76 58.96 -18.26
N SER A 176 2.50 59.24 -17.19
CA SER A 176 2.38 60.50 -16.46
C SER A 176 2.79 61.70 -17.34
N GLN A 177 3.90 61.60 -18.08
CA GLN A 177 4.36 62.65 -18.99
C GLN A 177 3.36 62.90 -20.13
N ASN A 178 2.80 61.84 -20.71
CA ASN A 178 1.75 62.00 -21.72
C ASN A 178 0.49 62.65 -21.15
N LYS A 179 0.13 62.34 -19.91
CA LYS A 179 -1.00 62.98 -19.23
C LYS A 179 -0.75 64.46 -19.00
N THR A 180 0.44 64.85 -18.51
CA THR A 180 0.79 66.26 -18.32
C THR A 180 0.83 67.02 -19.65
N HIS A 181 1.43 66.46 -20.69
CA HIS A 181 1.44 67.10 -22.02
C HIS A 181 0.03 67.23 -22.61
N LYS A 182 -0.85 66.26 -22.37
CA LYS A 182 -2.25 66.36 -22.78
C LYS A 182 -2.95 67.53 -22.06
N GLU A 183 -2.76 67.65 -20.74
CA GLU A 183 -3.31 68.75 -19.95
C GLU A 183 -2.74 70.12 -20.39
N GLU A 184 -1.45 70.20 -20.71
CA GLU A 184 -0.80 71.40 -21.26
C GLU A 184 -1.38 71.80 -22.64
N LEU A 185 -1.59 70.82 -23.54
CA LEU A 185 -2.20 71.04 -24.85
C LEU A 185 -3.66 71.50 -24.73
N GLU A 186 -4.44 70.90 -23.82
CA GLU A 186 -5.82 71.31 -23.54
C GLU A 186 -5.87 72.74 -22.98
N ALA A 187 -4.91 73.12 -22.12
CA ALA A 187 -4.79 74.49 -21.62
C ALA A 187 -4.42 75.49 -22.72
N LEU A 188 -3.48 75.14 -23.61
CA LEU A 188 -3.11 75.98 -24.75
C LEU A 188 -4.27 76.15 -25.75
N ASP A 189 -5.02 75.08 -26.05
CA ASP A 189 -6.21 75.13 -26.90
C ASP A 189 -7.27 76.08 -26.31
N SER A 190 -7.48 76.04 -24.99
CA SER A 190 -8.35 76.99 -24.29
C SER A 190 -7.85 78.44 -24.42
N GLN A 191 -6.56 78.69 -24.23
CA GLN A 191 -5.96 80.02 -24.39
C GLN A 191 -6.08 80.55 -25.84
N LEU A 192 -5.84 79.70 -26.84
CA LEU A 192 -6.01 80.06 -28.26
C LEU A 192 -7.45 80.41 -28.59
N LYS A 193 -8.43 79.62 -28.12
CA LYS A 193 -9.86 79.94 -28.30
C LYS A 193 -10.20 81.29 -27.69
N ASN A 194 -9.65 81.61 -26.52
CA ASN A 194 -9.85 82.91 -25.88
C ASN A 194 -9.17 84.04 -26.66
N PHE A 195 -7.95 83.82 -27.18
CA PHE A 195 -7.26 84.80 -28.03
C PHE A 195 -8.04 85.09 -29.32
N ILE A 196 -8.53 84.05 -30.00
CA ILE A 196 -9.36 84.20 -31.22
C ILE A 196 -10.61 85.04 -30.90
N ARG A 197 -11.36 84.69 -29.85
CA ARG A 197 -12.51 85.49 -29.40
C ARG A 197 -12.18 86.94 -29.11
N ASN A 198 -11.02 87.20 -28.50
CA ASN A 198 -10.57 88.56 -28.21
C ASN A 198 -10.08 89.32 -29.46
N ALA A 199 -9.64 88.61 -30.50
CA ALA A 199 -9.18 89.18 -31.76
C ALA A 199 -10.31 89.39 -32.79
N GLU A 200 -11.45 88.70 -32.67
CA GLU A 200 -12.65 88.88 -33.51
C GLU A 200 -13.08 90.36 -33.66
N PRO A 201 -13.16 91.18 -32.59
CA PRO A 201 -13.53 92.60 -32.70
C PRO A 201 -12.51 93.43 -33.49
N LEU A 202 -11.22 93.15 -33.34
CA LEU A 202 -10.15 93.81 -34.11
C LEU A 202 -10.21 93.43 -35.59
N GLN A 203 -10.55 92.17 -35.88
CA GLN A 203 -10.72 91.69 -37.24
C GLN A 203 -11.95 92.31 -37.92
N GLU A 204 -13.06 92.46 -37.21
CA GLU A 204 -14.22 93.23 -37.67
C GLU A 204 -13.90 94.71 -37.92
N PHE A 205 -13.04 95.30 -37.10
CA PHE A 205 -12.58 96.67 -37.28
C PHE A 205 -11.69 96.83 -38.53
N MET A 206 -10.75 95.90 -38.75
CA MET A 206 -9.86 95.93 -39.93
C MET A 206 -10.58 95.63 -41.24
N LYS A 207 -11.65 94.82 -41.24
CA LYS A 207 -12.48 94.55 -42.44
C LYS A 207 -13.36 95.74 -42.87
N LYS A 208 -13.53 96.74 -42.00
CA LYS A 208 -14.29 97.98 -42.28
C LYS A 208 -13.45 99.05 -42.98
N TYR A 209 -12.14 98.83 -43.13
CA TYR A 209 -11.23 99.60 -43.96
C TYR A 209 -10.75 98.75 -45.14
#